data_AF-A0AAD1NWR9-F1
#
_entry.id   AF-A0AAD1NWR9-F1
#
_cell.length_a   1.000
_cell.length_b   1.000
_cell.length_c   1.000
_cell.angle_alpha   90.00
_cell.angle_beta   90.00
_cell.angle_gamma   90.00
#
_symmetry.space_group_name_H-M   'P 1'
#
loop_
_entity.id
_entity.type
_entity.pdbx_description
1 polymer ?
#
loop_
_entity_poly.entity_id
_entity_poly.type
_entity_poly.pdbx_seq_one_letter_code
_entity_poly.pdbx_strand_id
1 'polypeptide(L)'
;MSLTNPHLATLADYFGIARDYHDWKGQYIEVGEVTVIAVLDGLGIDASTPERAERACHKVANRAWVASDAARNRRLTRGPGGSR
;
A
#
# COMPACT_ATOMS: atom_id res chain seq x y z
N MET A 1 -2.72 20.11 4.00
CA MET A 1 -1.88 19.62 5.11
C MET A 1 -1.23 18.34 4.66
N SER A 2 0.09 18.24 4.73
CA SER A 2 0.79 16.98 4.49
C SER A 2 0.46 15.95 5.58
N LEU A 3 0.61 14.67 5.25
CA LEU A 3 0.42 13.58 6.21
C LEU A 3 1.54 13.64 7.26
N THR A 4 1.15 13.78 8.52
CA THR A 4 2.06 13.81 9.68
C THR A 4 2.41 12.40 10.16
N ASN A 5 1.52 11.44 9.95
CA ASN A 5 1.77 10.03 10.23
C ASN A 5 2.53 9.37 9.06
N PRO A 6 3.79 8.94 9.24
CA PRO A 6 4.59 8.30 8.19
C PRO A 6 4.02 6.96 7.70
N HIS A 7 3.26 6.25 8.55
CA HIS A 7 2.61 5.01 8.15
C HIS A 7 1.43 5.25 7.21
N LEU A 8 0.71 6.38 7.33
CA LEU A 8 -0.31 6.75 6.35
C LEU A 8 0.29 7.04 4.99
N ALA A 9 1.43 7.74 4.94
CA ALA A 9 2.15 7.95 3.68
C ALA A 9 2.60 6.63 3.05
N THR A 10 3.15 5.71 3.86
CA THR A 10 3.57 4.38 3.39
C THR A 10 2.40 3.56 2.84
N LEU A 11 1.25 3.56 3.52
CA LEU A 11 0.05 2.86 3.06
C LEU A 11 -0.50 3.50 1.78
N ALA A 12 -0.54 4.84 1.72
CA ALA A 12 -1.00 5.55 0.53
C ALA A 12 -0.14 5.19 -0.69
N ASP A 13 1.18 5.18 -0.54
CA ASP A 13 2.10 4.79 -1.61
C ASP A 13 1.91 3.31 -2.02
N TYR A 14 1.73 2.40 -1.06
CA TYR A 14 1.49 0.98 -1.35
C TYR A 14 0.20 0.73 -2.13
N PHE A 15 -0.88 1.42 -1.79
CA PHE A 15 -2.19 1.25 -2.43
C PHE A 15 -2.40 2.18 -3.64
N GLY A 16 -1.44 3.06 -3.97
CA GLY A 16 -1.56 4.01 -5.07
C GLY A 16 -2.58 5.13 -4.81
N ILE A 17 -2.75 5.53 -3.54
CA ILE A 17 -3.64 6.62 -3.15
C ILE A 17 -2.91 7.95 -3.38
N ALA A 18 -3.44 8.76 -4.29
CA ALA A 18 -2.92 10.10 -4.54
C ALA A 18 -3.03 10.99 -3.29
N ARG A 19 -1.94 11.69 -2.96
CA ARG A 19 -1.86 12.61 -1.81
C ARG A 19 -2.01 14.08 -2.20
N ASP A 20 -2.05 14.34 -3.50
CA ASP A 20 -2.37 15.62 -4.10
C ASP A 20 -2.94 15.43 -5.50
N TYR A 21 -3.53 16.49 -6.04
CA TYR A 21 -3.97 16.55 -7.43
C TYR A 21 -4.19 18.01 -7.86
N HIS A 22 -4.26 18.22 -9.18
CA HIS A 22 -4.82 19.43 -9.76
C HIS A 22 -6.29 19.18 -10.09
N ASP A 23 -7.18 20.07 -9.66
CA ASP A 23 -8.56 20.04 -10.09
C ASP A 23 -8.72 20.47 -11.56
N TRP A 24 -9.93 20.39 -12.10
CA TRP A 24 -10.21 20.75 -13.49
C TRP A 24 -10.03 22.25 -13.79
N LYS A 25 -9.89 23.10 -12.77
CA LYS A 25 -9.56 24.52 -12.88
C LYS A 25 -8.07 24.80 -12.71
N GLY A 26 -7.24 23.75 -12.57
CA GLY A 26 -5.80 23.84 -12.36
C GLY A 26 -5.38 24.13 -10.91
N GLN A 27 -6.33 24.17 -9.96
CA GLN A 27 -6.00 24.40 -8.54
C GLN A 27 -5.29 23.17 -7.97
N TYR A 28 -4.13 23.37 -7.34
CA TYR A 28 -3.44 22.31 -6.60
C TYR A 28 -4.14 22.07 -5.26
N ILE A 29 -4.45 20.81 -4.97
CA ILE A 29 -5.16 20.39 -3.76
C ILE A 29 -4.34 19.29 -3.09
N GLU A 30 -3.99 19.49 -1.82
CA GLU A 30 -3.45 18.43 -0.97
C GLU A 30 -4.58 17.60 -0.36
N VAL A 31 -4.40 16.28 -0.34
CA VAL A 31 -5.31 15.33 0.30
C VAL A 31 -4.90 15.13 1.75
N GLY A 32 -5.78 15.54 2.68
CA GLY A 32 -5.54 15.42 4.11
C GLY A 32 -5.69 14.00 4.65
N GLU A 33 -5.17 13.77 5.87
CA GLU A 33 -5.17 12.47 6.55
C GLU A 33 -6.57 11.83 6.64
N VAL A 34 -7.59 12.63 6.97
CA VAL A 34 -8.98 12.14 7.10
C VAL A 34 -9.45 11.46 5.80
N THR A 35 -9.14 12.04 4.65
CA THR A 35 -9.51 11.48 3.35
C THR A 35 -8.71 10.21 3.06
N VAL A 36 -7.40 10.20 3.34
CA VAL A 36 -6.56 9.01 3.16
C VAL A 36 -7.05 7.85 4.03
N ILE A 37 -7.39 8.13 5.30
CA ILE A 37 -7.95 7.15 6.23
C ILE A 37 -9.28 6.60 5.70
N ALA A 38 -10.17 7.46 5.20
CA ALA A 38 -11.46 7.03 4.65
C ALA A 38 -11.31 6.14 3.40
N VAL A 39 -10.36 6.46 2.51
CA VAL A 39 -10.06 5.62 1.34
C VAL A 39 -9.49 4.27 1.78
N LEU A 40 -8.55 4.26 2.74
CA LEU A 40 -8.00 3.02 3.31
C LEU A 40 -9.09 2.16 3.96
N ASP A 41 -10.02 2.78 4.69
CA ASP A 41 -11.16 2.09 5.30
C ASP A 41 -12.07 1.46 4.22
N GLY A 42 -12.33 2.18 3.13
CA GLY A 42 -13.04 1.65 1.96
C GLY A 42 -12.33 0.47 1.28
N LEU A 43 -11.00 0.36 1.44
CA LEU A 43 -10.19 -0.80 1.01
C LEU A 43 -10.11 -1.91 2.09
N GLY A 44 -10.79 -1.75 3.22
CA GLY A 44 -10.78 -2.68 4.36
C GLY A 44 -9.53 -2.58 5.24
N ILE A 45 -8.81 -1.44 5.18
CA ILE A 45 -7.60 -1.17 5.95
C ILE A 45 -7.88 -0.13 7.03
N ASP A 46 -8.00 -0.59 8.27
CA ASP A 46 -8.16 0.28 9.43
C ASP A 46 -6.83 0.99 9.78
N ALA A 47 -6.78 2.29 9.49
CA ALA A 47 -5.67 3.19 9.80
C ALA A 47 -6.12 4.41 10.64
N SER A 48 -7.23 4.27 11.38
CA SER A 48 -7.88 5.35 12.13
C SER A 48 -7.08 5.93 13.30
N THR A 49 -5.99 5.26 13.72
CA THR A 49 -5.04 5.76 14.71
C THR A 49 -3.59 5.46 14.27
N PRO A 50 -2.58 6.14 14.83
CA PRO A 50 -1.18 5.86 14.51
C PRO A 50 -0.78 4.39 14.66
N GLU A 51 -1.20 3.75 15.74
CA GLU A 51 -0.90 2.34 16.05
C GLU A 51 -1.60 1.38 15.07
N ARG A 52 -2.81 1.74 14.64
CA ARG A 52 -3.56 0.97 13.64
C ARG A 52 -2.90 1.06 12.26
N ALA A 53 -2.45 2.25 11.88
CA ALA A 53 -1.70 2.48 10.65
C ALA A 53 -0.35 1.72 10.63
N GLU A 54 0.41 1.76 11.73
CA GLU A 54 1.65 0.99 11.88
C GLU A 54 1.38 -0.52 11.71
N ARG A 55 0.38 -1.05 12.43
CA ARG A 55 -0.01 -2.46 12.33
C ARG A 55 -0.45 -2.83 10.92
N ALA A 56 -1.14 -1.94 10.20
CA ALA A 56 -1.53 -2.15 8.81
C ALA A 56 -0.30 -2.22 7.89
N CYS A 57 0.69 -1.33 8.06
CA CYS A 57 1.96 -1.38 7.34
C CYS A 57 2.66 -2.73 7.52
N HIS A 58 2.76 -3.22 8.75
CA HIS A 58 3.37 -4.53 9.02
C HIS A 58 2.64 -5.69 8.32
N LYS A 59 1.30 -5.67 8.32
CA LYS A 59 0.50 -6.70 7.61
C LYS A 59 0.77 -6.66 6.10
N VAL A 60 0.81 -5.47 5.52
CA VAL A 60 1.05 -5.26 4.09
C VAL A 60 2.45 -5.71 3.69
N ALA A 61 3.47 -5.33 4.46
CA ALA A 61 4.86 -5.75 4.24
C ALA A 61 5.02 -7.27 4.31
N ASN A 62 4.38 -7.92 5.29
CA ASN A 62 4.42 -9.38 5.44
C ASN A 62 3.79 -10.09 4.24
N ARG A 63 2.63 -9.60 3.74
CA ARG A 63 2.00 -10.15 2.53
C ARG A 63 2.91 -10.06 1.31
N ALA A 64 3.56 -8.92 1.11
CA ALA A 64 4.50 -8.72 0.01
C ALA A 64 5.68 -9.71 0.09
N TRP A 65 6.23 -9.94 1.29
CA TRP A 65 7.31 -10.90 1.50
C TRP A 65 6.88 -12.34 1.18
N VAL A 66 5.76 -12.81 1.75
CA VAL A 66 5.23 -14.16 1.48
C VAL A 66 4.97 -14.39 -0.01
N ALA A 67 4.39 -13.39 -0.69
CA ALA A 67 4.14 -13.48 -2.13
C ALA A 67 5.45 -13.57 -2.94
N SER A 68 6.46 -12.78 -2.55
CA SER A 68 7.77 -12.78 -3.21
C SER A 68 8.52 -14.09 -3.05
N ASP A 69 8.47 -14.72 -1.86
CA ASP A 69 9.10 -16.00 -1.59
C ASP A 69 8.42 -17.14 -2.37
N ALA A 70 7.08 -17.15 -2.37
CA ALA A 70 6.31 -18.09 -3.19
C ALA A 70 6.59 -17.95 -4.70
N ALA A 71 6.81 -16.72 -5.19
CA ALA A 71 7.23 -16.49 -6.57
C ALA A 71 8.65 -17.02 -6.87
N ARG A 72 9.59 -16.82 -5.94
CA ARG A 72 10.96 -17.34 -6.04
C ARG A 72 10.99 -18.87 -6.07
N ASN A 73 10.28 -19.55 -5.18
CA ASN A 73 10.25 -21.01 -5.10
C ASN A 73 9.61 -21.67 -6.34
N ARG A 74 8.60 -21.05 -6.95
CA ARG A 74 8.02 -21.52 -8.23
C ARG A 74 8.99 -21.48 -9.41
N ARG A 75 9.96 -20.57 -9.40
CA ARG A 75 10.98 -20.47 -10.48
C ARG A 75 12.02 -21.58 -10.36
N LEU A 76 12.34 -22.02 -9.15
CA LEU A 76 13.32 -23.08 -8.89
C LEU A 76 12.78 -24.49 -9.16
N THR A 77 11.47 -24.71 -9.00
CA THR A 77 10.82 -26.01 -9.23
C THR A 77 10.52 -26.31 -10.70
N ARG A 78 10.62 -25.32 -11.59
CA ARG A 78 10.63 -25.52 -13.05
C ARG A 78 12.06 -25.70 -13.57
N GLY A 79 12.71 -26.80 -13.19
CA GLY A 79 13.92 -27.28 -13.87
C GLY A 79 13.58 -27.83 -15.27
N PRO A 80 14.54 -27.89 -16.22
CA PRO A 80 14.30 -28.39 -17.57
C PRO A 80 14.12 -29.91 -17.52
N GLY A 81 12.89 -30.34 -17.25
CA GLY A 81 12.51 -31.75 -17.16
C GLY A 81 11.78 -32.21 -18.41
N GLY A 82 12.53 -32.77 -19.35
CA GLY A 82 12.07 -33.89 -20.18
C GLY A 82 11.43 -33.54 -21.52
N SER A 83 12.26 -33.46 -22.56
CA SER A 83 11.90 -34.11 -23.83
C SER A 83 12.90 -35.23 -24.06
N ARG A 84 12.31 -36.40 -24.32
CA ARG A 84 12.93 -37.67 -24.67
C ARG A 84 13.67 -37.58 -26.00
#